data_AF-J9R9D3-F1
#
_entry.id   AF-J9R9D3-F1
#
_cell.length_a   1.000
_cell.length_b   1.000
_cell.length_c   1.000
_cell.angle_alpha   90.00
_cell.angle_beta   90.00
_cell.angle_gamma   90.00
#
_symmetry.space_group_name_H-M   'P 1'
#
loop_
_entity.id
_entity.type
_entity.pdbx_description
1 polymer ?
#
loop_
_entity_poly.entity_id
_entity_poly.type
_entity_poly.pdbx_seq_one_letter_code
_entity_poly.pdbx_strand_id
1 'polypeptide(L)'
;MVSVLAFVVGKSQQYLPKDTLYGKVKTLREKVIFLTEITTPQFLDYEDDYGHTGFRGAKETLESFRKVWYTYDFCHYLNYKKVFDNRGNMIKETWFDKKDTCIASYQRNYDSKNRIIGKLDSVQSTILETRYDYLNDNEVNIIKKNLRTNYAHHSYEKTENGKLKVQKIFHSDEAVSEYNYVYDDNGLLKYRVYKNPYSWKQDQYGAWSYGIYGIPPSIYKDIVNYYDSEKRLVKNQKFGLFENDTKNKFPNLYEQTKYYYQKGNLIRVEKKYNSGVKYYEHFSYDEQHQVSIHYCCSKSKNKSSRIGSYKLQNDKIIHLNLLAGENKYDISFDYVFDDKNNWTEITKAVNGIALYKWVRKIEYYE
;
A
#
# COMPACT_ATOMS: atom_id res chain seq x y z
N MET A 1 12.56 -21.43 -7.26
CA MET A 1 12.39 -20.32 -6.29
C MET A 1 12.00 -19.08 -7.10
N VAL A 2 10.70 -18.82 -7.25
CA VAL A 2 10.16 -17.68 -8.03
C VAL A 2 9.40 -16.81 -7.05
N SER A 3 10.09 -15.82 -6.49
CA SER A 3 9.44 -14.78 -5.68
C SER A 3 8.73 -13.81 -6.61
N VAL A 4 7.40 -13.84 -6.54
CA VAL A 4 6.51 -12.88 -7.18
C VAL A 4 6.65 -11.52 -6.48
N LEU A 5 6.96 -10.50 -7.29
CA LEU A 5 6.82 -9.05 -7.05
C LEU A 5 7.49 -8.44 -5.81
N ALA A 6 8.59 -7.72 -6.05
CA ALA A 6 8.86 -6.46 -5.35
C ALA A 6 8.82 -5.33 -6.38
N PHE A 7 7.68 -4.64 -6.50
CA PHE A 7 7.69 -3.30 -7.05
C PHE A 7 8.58 -2.44 -6.15
N VAL A 8 9.60 -1.80 -6.74
CA VAL A 8 10.24 -0.63 -6.15
C VAL A 8 9.24 0.52 -6.21
N VAL A 9 8.22 0.47 -5.35
CA VAL A 9 7.51 1.67 -4.91
C VAL A 9 8.42 2.33 -3.89
N GLY A 10 8.58 3.66 -4.01
CA GLY A 10 9.56 4.45 -3.26
C GLY A 10 9.64 4.08 -1.77
N LYS A 11 10.86 4.15 -1.23
CA LYS A 11 11.24 3.86 0.16
C LYS A 11 10.52 4.71 1.24
N SER A 12 9.41 5.39 0.95
CA SER A 12 8.77 6.34 1.86
C SER A 12 8.17 5.70 3.12
N GLN A 13 8.01 4.37 3.19
CA GLN A 13 7.60 3.63 4.39
C GLN A 13 8.73 2.83 5.07
N GLN A 14 9.98 2.90 4.58
CA GLN A 14 11.10 2.11 5.14
C GLN A 14 11.57 2.58 6.52
N TYR A 15 11.11 3.72 7.02
CA TYR A 15 11.55 4.24 8.31
C TYR A 15 10.76 3.69 9.50
N LEU A 16 9.59 3.09 9.27
CA LEU A 16 8.84 2.45 10.33
C LEU A 16 9.38 1.03 10.58
N PRO A 17 9.30 0.52 11.83
CA PRO A 17 9.77 -0.82 12.16
C PRO A 17 9.19 -1.86 11.23
N LYS A 18 10.06 -2.73 10.69
CA LYS A 18 9.61 -3.90 9.94
C LYS A 18 9.03 -4.91 10.91
N ASP A 19 7.79 -5.29 10.67
CA ASP A 19 7.13 -6.34 11.44
C ASP A 19 7.37 -7.69 10.74
N THR A 20 8.25 -8.49 11.33
CA THR A 20 8.64 -9.82 10.85
C THR A 20 8.03 -10.88 11.76
N LEU A 21 7.53 -11.96 11.17
CA LEU A 21 7.06 -13.15 11.89
C LEU A 21 8.10 -14.27 11.77
N TYR A 22 8.56 -14.78 12.92
CA TYR A 22 9.50 -15.87 13.04
C TYR A 22 8.79 -17.19 13.36
N GLY A 23 9.38 -18.31 12.96
CA GLY A 23 8.83 -19.66 13.19
C GLY A 23 7.81 -20.10 12.15
N LYS A 24 7.39 -21.38 12.21
CA LYS A 24 6.34 -21.95 11.35
C LYS A 24 4.97 -21.62 11.92
N VAL A 25 4.49 -20.40 11.67
CA VAL A 25 3.19 -19.94 12.18
C VAL A 25 2.05 -20.75 11.56
N LYS A 26 1.14 -21.23 12.40
CA LYS A 26 -0.11 -21.92 12.04
C LYS A 26 -1.29 -20.95 12.07
N THR A 27 -1.44 -20.19 13.16
CA THR A 27 -2.45 -19.14 13.28
C THR A 27 -1.88 -17.88 13.93
N LEU A 28 -2.48 -16.74 13.58
CA LEU A 28 -2.13 -15.43 14.11
C LEU A 28 -3.42 -14.66 14.38
N ARG A 29 -3.61 -14.16 15.61
CA ARG A 29 -4.72 -13.26 15.97
C ARG A 29 -4.14 -11.96 16.49
N GLU A 30 -4.43 -10.87 15.80
CA GLU A 30 -4.02 -9.53 16.22
C GLU A 30 -5.23 -8.66 16.49
N LYS A 31 -5.17 -7.90 17.59
CA LYS A 31 -6.21 -6.96 18.00
C LYS A 31 -5.58 -5.77 18.72
N VAL A 32 -6.16 -4.60 18.58
CA VAL A 32 -5.90 -3.48 19.50
C VAL A 32 -6.96 -3.44 20.60
N ILE A 33 -6.47 -3.27 21.82
CA ILE A 33 -7.26 -3.08 23.03
C ILE A 33 -7.08 -1.63 23.48
N PHE A 34 -8.20 -0.94 23.71
CA PHE A 34 -8.22 0.39 24.31
C PHE A 34 -8.24 0.22 25.83
N LEU A 35 -7.27 0.81 26.53
CA LEU A 35 -7.08 0.63 27.98
C LEU A 35 -7.85 1.67 28.80
N THR A 36 -8.29 2.75 28.17
CA THR A 36 -9.02 3.85 28.81
C THR A 36 -10.24 4.24 27.97
N GLU A 37 -11.27 4.79 28.62
CA GLU A 37 -12.41 5.43 27.94
C GLU A 37 -12.04 6.73 27.24
N ILE A 38 -10.84 7.28 27.47
CA ILE A 38 -10.24 8.37 26.67
C ILE A 38 -9.85 7.78 25.30
N THR A 39 -10.87 7.43 24.54
CA THR A 39 -10.77 7.07 23.14
C THR A 39 -10.90 8.36 22.36
N THR A 40 -10.07 8.53 21.32
CA THR A 40 -10.16 9.69 20.43
C THR A 40 -11.60 9.79 19.91
N PRO A 41 -12.42 10.76 20.38
CA PRO A 41 -13.89 10.71 20.19
C PRO A 41 -14.29 10.70 18.71
N GLN A 42 -13.43 11.27 17.87
CA GLN A 42 -13.62 11.38 16.42
C GLN A 42 -13.69 10.02 15.69
N PHE A 43 -13.19 8.92 16.28
CA PHE A 43 -13.13 7.63 15.59
C PHE A 43 -14.11 6.58 16.10
N LEU A 44 -14.62 6.70 17.33
CA LEU A 44 -15.46 5.65 17.93
C LEU A 44 -16.92 6.05 18.11
N ASP A 45 -17.22 7.34 18.27
CA ASP A 45 -18.56 7.77 18.68
C ASP A 45 -19.44 8.24 17.52
N TYR A 46 -18.87 8.50 16.35
CA TYR A 46 -19.60 9.06 15.20
C TYR A 46 -19.54 8.19 13.92
N GLU A 47 -18.71 7.14 13.87
CA GLU A 47 -18.37 6.42 12.63
C GLU A 47 -18.23 4.89 12.83
N ASP A 48 -18.00 4.14 11.73
CA ASP A 48 -17.67 2.71 11.76
C ASP A 48 -16.43 2.44 12.66
N ASP A 49 -16.27 1.22 13.18
CA ASP A 49 -15.16 0.84 14.05
C ASP A 49 -13.77 1.14 13.45
N TYR A 50 -13.68 1.16 12.12
CA TYR A 50 -12.47 1.47 11.35
C TYR A 50 -12.33 2.95 10.93
N GLY A 51 -13.17 3.84 11.49
CA GLY A 51 -13.20 5.29 11.26
C GLY A 51 -13.91 5.71 9.96
N HIS A 52 -13.72 6.96 9.57
CA HIS A 52 -14.47 7.65 8.49
C HIS A 52 -14.51 6.90 7.17
N THR A 53 -13.39 6.28 6.82
CA THR A 53 -13.25 5.56 5.56
C THR A 53 -13.69 4.10 5.64
N GLY A 54 -14.12 3.66 6.82
CA GLY A 54 -14.44 2.28 7.15
C GLY A 54 -13.28 1.32 6.88
N PHE A 55 -13.61 0.04 6.82
CA PHE A 55 -12.68 -1.00 6.42
C PHE A 55 -12.36 -0.93 4.91
N ARG A 56 -11.12 -0.58 4.56
CA ARG A 56 -10.68 -0.35 3.17
C ARG A 56 -10.03 -1.56 2.50
N GLY A 57 -10.09 -2.72 3.13
CA GLY A 57 -9.33 -3.90 2.75
C GLY A 57 -8.15 -4.16 3.69
N ALA A 58 -7.66 -5.40 3.70
CA ALA A 58 -6.65 -5.85 4.65
C ALA A 58 -5.34 -5.05 4.57
N LYS A 59 -4.83 -4.83 3.35
CA LYS A 59 -3.54 -4.17 3.12
C LYS A 59 -3.60 -2.70 3.53
N GLU A 60 -4.59 -1.98 3.03
CA GLU A 60 -4.79 -0.55 3.25
C GLU A 60 -5.06 -0.25 4.73
N THR A 61 -5.85 -1.11 5.39
CA THR A 61 -6.13 -1.03 6.83
C THR A 61 -4.87 -1.26 7.65
N LEU A 62 -4.07 -2.30 7.35
CA LEU A 62 -2.79 -2.56 8.05
C LEU A 62 -1.77 -1.45 7.85
N GLU A 63 -1.61 -0.95 6.62
CA GLU A 63 -0.67 0.14 6.31
C GLU A 63 -1.06 1.43 7.03
N SER A 64 -2.35 1.75 7.04
CA SER A 64 -2.88 2.92 7.75
C SER A 64 -2.71 2.77 9.25
N PHE A 65 -3.05 1.60 9.80
CA PHE A 65 -2.89 1.29 11.21
C PHE A 65 -1.44 1.47 11.66
N ARG A 66 -0.47 0.82 10.98
CA ARG A 66 0.95 0.91 11.33
C ARG A 66 1.48 2.33 11.23
N LYS A 67 1.07 3.07 10.20
CA LYS A 67 1.42 4.49 10.07
C LYS A 67 0.90 5.28 11.26
N VAL A 68 -0.37 5.10 11.64
CA VAL A 68 -0.96 5.84 12.76
C VAL A 68 -0.32 5.46 14.09
N TRP A 69 -0.17 4.16 14.34
CA TRP A 69 0.42 3.60 15.57
C TRP A 69 1.77 4.25 15.90
N TYR A 70 2.67 4.37 14.92
CA TYR A 70 4.03 4.87 15.12
C TYR A 70 4.24 6.36 14.80
N THR A 71 3.22 7.12 14.36
CA THR A 71 3.43 8.53 13.96
C THR A 71 2.46 9.55 14.55
N TYR A 72 1.45 9.10 15.29
CA TYR A 72 0.46 9.94 15.95
C TYR A 72 0.35 9.57 17.42
N ASP A 73 -0.29 10.41 18.22
CA ASP A 73 -0.66 10.18 19.61
C ASP A 73 -1.79 9.14 19.75
N PHE A 74 -2.72 9.10 18.79
CA PHE A 74 -3.84 8.15 18.82
C PHE A 74 -3.59 6.83 18.07
N CYS A 75 -4.62 5.99 17.98
CA CYS A 75 -4.59 4.68 17.33
C CYS A 75 -5.84 4.44 16.46
N HIS A 76 -5.68 3.73 15.34
CA HIS A 76 -6.81 3.19 14.56
C HIS A 76 -7.21 1.80 15.07
N TYR A 77 -8.44 1.37 14.79
CA TYR A 77 -8.85 0.01 15.12
C TYR A 77 -8.15 -1.04 14.25
N LEU A 78 -7.91 -2.20 14.85
CA LEU A 78 -7.33 -3.37 14.20
C LEU A 78 -7.88 -4.62 14.90
N ASN A 79 -8.47 -5.54 14.14
CA ASN A 79 -8.88 -6.84 14.67
C ASN A 79 -8.99 -7.89 13.55
N TYR A 80 -8.03 -8.81 13.47
CA TYR A 80 -8.01 -9.82 12.42
C TYR A 80 -7.39 -11.15 12.86
N LYS A 81 -7.68 -12.22 12.12
CA LYS A 81 -7.10 -13.55 12.30
C LYS A 81 -6.56 -14.03 10.96
N LYS A 82 -5.33 -14.54 10.94
CA LYS A 82 -4.74 -15.26 9.80
C LYS A 82 -4.55 -16.73 10.15
N VAL A 83 -4.69 -17.58 9.13
CA VAL A 83 -4.41 -19.00 9.16
C VAL A 83 -3.45 -19.31 8.01
N PHE A 84 -2.43 -20.10 8.31
CA PHE A 84 -1.38 -20.45 7.38
C PHE A 84 -1.33 -21.96 7.16
N ASP A 85 -0.95 -22.40 5.96
CA ASP A 85 -0.60 -23.80 5.71
C ASP A 85 0.80 -24.13 6.25
N ASN A 86 1.18 -25.41 6.24
CA ASN A 86 2.49 -25.88 6.69
C ASN A 86 3.67 -25.41 5.82
N ARG A 87 3.39 -24.84 4.63
CA ARG A 87 4.37 -24.20 3.74
C ARG A 87 4.53 -22.71 4.05
N GLY A 88 3.77 -22.17 5.02
CA GLY A 88 3.79 -20.77 5.43
C GLY A 88 2.92 -19.85 4.57
N ASN A 89 2.08 -20.40 3.70
CA ASN A 89 1.17 -19.57 2.90
C ASN A 89 -0.05 -19.17 3.73
N MET A 90 -0.44 -17.90 3.67
CA MET A 90 -1.72 -17.46 4.23
C MET A 90 -2.86 -18.02 3.39
N ILE A 91 -3.65 -18.93 3.98
CA ILE A 91 -4.80 -19.57 3.31
C ILE A 91 -6.13 -18.89 3.67
N LYS A 92 -6.20 -18.24 4.84
CA LYS A 92 -7.37 -17.49 5.27
C LYS A 92 -6.98 -16.30 6.14
N GLU A 93 -7.62 -15.17 5.89
CA GLU A 93 -7.59 -13.98 6.74
C GLU A 93 -9.04 -13.54 7.00
N THR A 94 -9.38 -13.26 8.24
CA THR A 94 -10.72 -12.80 8.64
C THR A 94 -10.58 -11.55 9.50
N TRP A 95 -11.37 -10.54 9.19
CA TRP A 95 -11.41 -9.24 9.85
C TRP A 95 -12.71 -9.05 10.60
N PHE A 96 -12.63 -8.38 11.74
CA PHE A 96 -13.73 -8.33 12.70
C PHE A 96 -14.00 -6.90 13.16
N ASP A 97 -15.24 -6.60 13.51
CA ASP A 97 -15.62 -5.38 14.24
C ASP A 97 -15.23 -5.48 15.73
N LYS A 98 -15.60 -4.49 16.57
CA LYS A 98 -15.36 -4.48 18.03
C LYS A 98 -16.14 -5.55 18.77
N LYS A 99 -17.29 -5.97 18.24
CA LYS A 99 -18.15 -7.04 18.77
C LYS A 99 -17.68 -8.44 18.33
N ASP A 100 -16.52 -8.51 17.66
CA ASP A 100 -15.96 -9.73 17.09
C ASP A 100 -16.87 -10.38 16.01
N THR A 101 -17.69 -9.58 15.34
CA THR A 101 -18.45 -9.97 14.14
C THR A 101 -17.56 -9.91 12.90
N CYS A 102 -17.64 -10.92 12.03
CA CYS A 102 -16.88 -10.95 10.78
C CYS A 102 -17.38 -9.87 9.80
N ILE A 103 -16.50 -8.95 9.41
CA ILE A 103 -16.79 -7.89 8.41
C ILE A 103 -16.16 -8.17 7.04
N ALA A 104 -15.06 -8.93 7.03
CA ALA A 104 -14.40 -9.35 5.80
C ALA A 104 -13.65 -10.67 5.98
N SER A 105 -13.56 -11.44 4.91
CA SER A 105 -12.76 -12.65 4.83
C SER A 105 -12.07 -12.77 3.48
N TYR A 106 -10.82 -13.17 3.50
CA TYR A 106 -9.99 -13.40 2.32
C TYR A 106 -9.49 -14.83 2.38
N GLN A 107 -9.69 -15.60 1.31
CA GLN A 107 -9.23 -16.99 1.23
C GLN A 107 -8.36 -17.18 0.00
N ARG A 108 -7.33 -18.02 0.11
CA ARG A 108 -6.33 -18.24 -0.95
C ARG A 108 -6.11 -19.74 -1.15
N ASN A 109 -6.10 -20.16 -2.40
CA ASN A 109 -5.76 -21.51 -2.81
C ASN A 109 -4.46 -21.49 -3.60
N TYR A 110 -3.62 -22.51 -3.38
CA TYR A 110 -2.29 -22.60 -3.95
C TYR A 110 -2.11 -23.94 -4.67
N ASP A 111 -1.38 -23.93 -5.79
CA ASP A 111 -0.96 -25.17 -6.45
C ASP A 111 0.27 -25.83 -5.77
N SER A 112 0.73 -26.93 -6.35
CA SER A 112 1.93 -27.64 -5.90
C SER A 112 3.23 -26.83 -6.08
N LYS A 113 3.25 -25.88 -7.02
CA LYS A 113 4.35 -24.93 -7.24
C LYS A 113 4.27 -23.70 -6.32
N ASN A 114 3.35 -23.68 -5.36
CA ASN A 114 3.13 -22.60 -4.41
C ASN A 114 2.62 -21.29 -5.03
N ARG A 115 1.96 -21.37 -6.20
CA ARG A 115 1.36 -20.22 -6.88
C ARG A 115 -0.11 -20.12 -6.51
N ILE A 116 -0.63 -18.89 -6.38
CA ILE A 116 -2.06 -18.68 -6.08
C ILE A 116 -2.88 -19.06 -7.32
N ILE A 117 -3.78 -20.03 -7.17
CA ILE A 117 -4.70 -20.46 -8.24
C ILE A 117 -6.12 -19.91 -8.03
N GLY A 118 -6.45 -19.51 -6.81
CA GLY A 118 -7.78 -19.04 -6.45
C GLY A 118 -7.79 -18.05 -5.29
N LYS A 119 -8.72 -17.10 -5.34
CA LYS A 119 -9.02 -16.15 -4.28
C LYS A 119 -10.52 -16.04 -4.07
N LEU A 120 -10.96 -15.95 -2.82
CA LEU A 120 -12.31 -15.56 -2.47
C LEU A 120 -12.24 -14.42 -1.45
N ASP A 121 -12.61 -13.21 -1.90
CA ASP A 121 -12.63 -12.00 -1.09
C ASP A 121 -14.09 -11.64 -0.79
N SER A 122 -14.49 -11.79 0.46
CA SER A 122 -15.82 -11.45 0.94
C SER A 122 -15.73 -10.23 1.84
N VAL A 123 -16.38 -9.14 1.45
CA VAL A 123 -16.64 -7.96 2.28
C VAL A 123 -18.15 -7.75 2.33
N GLN A 124 -18.66 -7.01 3.31
CA GLN A 124 -20.11 -6.89 3.60
C GLN A 124 -20.99 -6.68 2.35
N SER A 125 -20.55 -5.87 1.38
CA SER A 125 -21.29 -5.55 0.16
C SER A 125 -20.94 -6.40 -1.07
N THR A 126 -19.83 -7.13 -1.07
CA THR A 126 -19.21 -7.69 -2.28
C THR A 126 -18.55 -9.03 -2.01
N ILE A 127 -18.77 -10.01 -2.89
CA ILE A 127 -18.04 -11.28 -2.88
C ILE A 127 -17.32 -11.41 -4.22
N LEU A 128 -16.00 -11.42 -4.20
CA LEU A 128 -15.14 -11.50 -5.37
C LEU A 128 -14.42 -12.84 -5.40
N GLU A 129 -14.70 -13.62 -6.42
CA GLU A 129 -13.93 -14.81 -6.75
C GLU A 129 -12.89 -14.42 -7.80
N THR A 130 -11.63 -14.79 -7.60
CA THR A 130 -10.58 -14.63 -8.62
C THR A 130 -9.93 -15.97 -8.92
N ARG A 131 -9.86 -16.34 -10.19
CA ARG A 131 -9.20 -17.54 -10.69
C ARG A 131 -7.97 -17.17 -11.50
N TYR A 132 -6.91 -17.95 -11.34
CA TYR A 132 -5.65 -17.80 -12.06
C TYR A 132 -5.41 -19.04 -12.92
N ASP A 133 -5.57 -18.87 -14.23
CA ASP A 133 -5.35 -19.93 -15.22
C ASP A 133 -3.96 -19.74 -15.85
N TYR A 134 -2.98 -20.43 -15.27
CA TYR A 134 -1.59 -20.42 -15.74
C TYR A 134 -1.48 -21.20 -17.05
N LEU A 135 -1.13 -20.48 -18.13
CA LEU A 135 -0.85 -21.10 -19.43
C LEU A 135 0.53 -21.78 -19.44
N ASN A 136 1.46 -21.20 -18.69
CA ASN A 136 2.78 -21.74 -18.38
C ASN A 136 3.34 -21.04 -17.13
N ASP A 137 4.64 -21.17 -16.85
CA ASP A 137 5.25 -20.56 -15.65
C ASP A 137 5.38 -19.03 -15.72
N ASN A 138 5.20 -18.44 -16.91
CA ASN A 138 5.38 -17.02 -17.18
C ASN A 138 4.11 -16.30 -17.66
N GLU A 139 3.02 -17.02 -17.91
CA GLU A 139 1.80 -16.46 -18.50
C GLU A 139 0.57 -16.93 -17.75
N VAL A 140 -0.33 -15.99 -17.42
CA VAL A 140 -1.52 -16.26 -16.63
C VAL A 140 -2.71 -15.43 -17.11
N ASN A 141 -3.86 -16.08 -17.25
CA ASN A 141 -5.16 -15.42 -17.33
C ASN A 141 -5.75 -15.28 -15.94
N ILE A 142 -6.30 -14.11 -15.63
CA ILE A 142 -6.87 -13.78 -14.34
C ILE A 142 -8.31 -13.36 -14.57
N ILE A 143 -9.24 -14.15 -14.05
CA ILE A 143 -10.68 -13.88 -14.14
C ILE A 143 -11.17 -13.54 -12.75
N LYS A 144 -11.75 -12.35 -12.58
CA LYS A 144 -12.30 -11.86 -11.32
C LYS A 144 -13.81 -11.65 -11.48
N LYS A 145 -14.62 -12.40 -10.74
CA LYS A 145 -16.08 -12.33 -10.79
C LYS A 145 -16.65 -11.81 -9.46
N ASN A 146 -17.56 -10.85 -9.54
CA ASN A 146 -18.41 -10.46 -8.43
C ASN A 146 -19.64 -11.37 -8.40
N LEU A 147 -19.73 -12.21 -7.36
CA LEU A 147 -20.81 -13.20 -7.22
C LEU A 147 -22.17 -12.56 -6.88
N ARG A 148 -22.21 -11.27 -6.50
CA ARG A 148 -23.45 -10.54 -6.22
C ARG A 148 -23.99 -9.74 -7.40
N THR A 149 -23.12 -9.12 -8.19
CA THR A 149 -23.52 -8.22 -9.29
C THR A 149 -23.37 -8.84 -10.68
N ASN A 150 -22.94 -10.11 -10.76
CA ASN A 150 -22.60 -10.82 -12.00
C ASN A 150 -21.57 -10.07 -12.89
N TYR A 151 -20.85 -9.11 -12.33
CA TYR A 151 -19.77 -8.40 -13.01
C TYR A 151 -18.52 -9.28 -13.07
N ALA A 152 -17.87 -9.32 -14.23
CA ALA A 152 -16.60 -10.02 -14.41
C ALA A 152 -15.55 -9.09 -15.01
N HIS A 153 -14.32 -9.27 -14.57
CA HIS A 153 -13.13 -8.60 -15.09
C HIS A 153 -12.14 -9.67 -15.53
N HIS A 154 -11.58 -9.50 -16.72
CA HIS A 154 -10.55 -10.39 -17.25
C HIS A 154 -9.27 -9.59 -17.51
N SER A 155 -8.15 -10.14 -17.05
CA SER A 155 -6.82 -9.65 -17.40
C SER A 155 -5.87 -10.79 -17.74
N TYR A 156 -4.82 -10.46 -18.48
CA TYR A 156 -3.72 -11.36 -18.80
C TYR A 156 -2.41 -10.72 -18.34
N GLU A 157 -1.52 -11.54 -17.78
CA GLU A 157 -0.19 -11.11 -17.37
C GLU A 157 0.88 -12.03 -17.97
N LYS A 158 1.95 -11.43 -18.48
CA LYS A 158 3.17 -12.10 -18.92
C LYS A 158 4.36 -11.59 -18.13
N THR A 159 5.11 -12.51 -17.55
CA THR A 159 6.36 -12.24 -16.85
C THR A 159 7.57 -12.73 -17.63
N GLU A 160 8.71 -12.09 -17.45
CA GLU A 160 9.99 -12.49 -17.99
C GLU A 160 11.05 -12.24 -16.92
N ASN A 161 11.86 -13.26 -16.59
CA ASN A 161 12.87 -13.19 -15.52
C ASN A 161 12.30 -12.70 -14.17
N GLY A 162 11.09 -13.16 -13.82
CA GLY A 162 10.40 -12.80 -12.59
C GLY A 162 9.80 -11.38 -12.56
N LYS A 163 9.82 -10.65 -13.68
CA LYS A 163 9.30 -9.28 -13.80
C LYS A 163 8.11 -9.23 -14.74
N LEU A 164 7.10 -8.44 -14.40
CA LEU A 164 5.94 -8.23 -15.26
C LEU A 164 6.39 -7.52 -16.55
N LYS A 165 6.15 -8.13 -17.71
CA LYS A 165 6.54 -7.61 -19.02
C LYS A 165 5.34 -7.00 -19.75
N VAL A 166 4.21 -7.70 -19.73
CA VAL A 166 2.96 -7.28 -20.36
C VAL A 166 1.81 -7.52 -19.40
N GLN A 167 0.88 -6.58 -19.36
CA GLN A 167 -0.44 -6.75 -18.75
C GLN A 167 -1.51 -6.28 -19.75
N LYS A 168 -2.56 -7.08 -19.92
CA LYS A 168 -3.74 -6.72 -20.70
C LYS A 168 -4.96 -6.73 -19.80
N ILE A 169 -5.84 -5.75 -19.97
CA ILE A 169 -7.16 -5.67 -19.31
C ILE A 169 -8.19 -5.70 -20.42
N PHE A 170 -9.11 -6.66 -20.35
CA PHE A 170 -10.20 -6.84 -21.31
C PHE A 170 -11.45 -6.20 -20.72
N HIS A 171 -11.91 -5.15 -21.37
CA HIS A 171 -13.10 -4.39 -20.97
C HIS A 171 -14.36 -5.05 -21.53
N SER A 172 -15.52 -4.68 -20.97
CA SER A 172 -16.82 -5.23 -21.39
C SER A 172 -17.27 -4.78 -22.78
N ASP A 173 -16.70 -3.70 -23.29
CA ASP A 173 -16.92 -3.15 -24.64
C ASP A 173 -15.92 -3.70 -25.67
N GLU A 174 -15.29 -4.84 -25.35
CA GLU A 174 -14.26 -5.52 -26.16
C GLU A 174 -12.94 -4.75 -26.31
N ALA A 175 -12.81 -3.57 -25.71
CA ALA A 175 -11.54 -2.85 -25.70
C ALA A 175 -10.48 -3.59 -24.87
N VAL A 176 -9.23 -3.41 -25.27
CA VAL A 176 -8.08 -3.97 -24.56
C VAL A 176 -7.11 -2.86 -24.18
N SER A 177 -7.00 -2.61 -22.90
CA SER A 177 -5.93 -1.79 -22.32
C SER A 177 -4.67 -2.63 -22.17
N GLU A 178 -3.55 -2.19 -22.75
CA GLU A 178 -2.29 -2.93 -22.68
C GLU A 178 -1.17 -2.09 -22.06
N TYR A 179 -0.48 -2.68 -21.09
CA TYR A 179 0.68 -2.10 -20.43
C TYR A 179 1.93 -2.90 -20.74
N ASN A 180 2.94 -2.24 -21.29
CA ASN A 180 4.26 -2.82 -21.56
C ASN A 180 5.29 -2.22 -20.61
N TYR A 181 5.94 -3.07 -19.83
CA TYR A 181 6.91 -2.68 -18.83
C TYR A 181 8.32 -2.77 -19.42
N VAL A 182 9.03 -1.64 -19.43
CA VAL A 182 10.39 -1.56 -19.98
C VAL A 182 11.38 -1.32 -18.85
N TYR A 183 12.26 -2.29 -18.66
CA TYR A 183 13.33 -2.25 -17.68
C TYR A 183 14.65 -1.82 -18.34
N ASP A 184 15.54 -1.24 -17.56
CA ASP A 184 16.93 -1.04 -17.97
C ASP A 184 17.77 -2.32 -17.81
N ASP A 185 19.05 -2.28 -18.19
CA ASP A 185 19.97 -3.42 -18.11
C ASP A 185 20.27 -3.86 -16.67
N ASN A 186 20.02 -2.97 -15.68
CA ASN A 186 20.08 -3.31 -14.26
C ASN A 186 18.76 -3.94 -13.77
N GLY A 187 17.76 -4.02 -14.65
CA GLY A 187 16.46 -4.56 -14.35
C GLY A 187 15.56 -3.62 -13.53
N LEU A 188 15.83 -2.32 -13.50
CA LEU A 188 14.97 -1.31 -12.89
C LEU A 188 13.92 -0.84 -13.88
N LEU A 189 12.68 -0.61 -13.43
CA LEU A 189 11.60 -0.18 -14.31
C LEU A 189 11.88 1.24 -14.82
N LYS A 190 12.28 1.40 -16.08
CA LYS A 190 12.61 2.69 -16.68
C LYS A 190 11.35 3.47 -17.06
N TYR A 191 10.41 2.82 -17.72
CA TYR A 191 9.10 3.38 -18.04
C TYR A 191 8.09 2.27 -18.34
N ARG A 192 6.82 2.63 -18.29
CA ARG A 192 5.71 1.79 -18.74
C ARG A 192 5.01 2.47 -19.90
N VAL A 193 4.76 1.72 -20.97
CA VAL A 193 3.99 2.18 -22.12
C VAL A 193 2.57 1.68 -21.97
N TYR A 194 1.62 2.60 -21.91
CA TYR A 194 0.20 2.33 -21.90
C TYR A 194 -0.35 2.51 -23.31
N LYS A 195 -0.97 1.46 -23.85
CA LYS A 195 -1.82 1.52 -25.04
C LYS A 195 -3.26 1.66 -24.57
N ASN A 196 -3.75 2.90 -24.60
CA ASN A 196 -5.11 3.22 -24.23
C ASN A 196 -6.03 3.03 -25.45
N PRO A 197 -7.02 2.11 -25.40
CA PRO A 197 -7.94 1.91 -26.51
C PRO A 197 -8.90 3.10 -26.70
N TYR A 198 -9.06 3.94 -25.68
CA TYR A 198 -9.92 5.12 -25.71
C TYR A 198 -9.17 6.38 -26.14
N SER A 199 -9.83 7.23 -26.94
CA SER A 199 -9.31 8.51 -27.40
C SER A 199 -10.42 9.55 -27.54
N TRP A 200 -10.03 10.82 -27.67
CA TRP A 200 -10.94 11.91 -28.01
C TRP A 200 -11.12 12.01 -29.52
N LYS A 201 -12.37 12.02 -30.00
CA LYS A 201 -12.71 12.28 -31.41
C LYS A 201 -13.77 13.36 -31.52
N GLN A 202 -13.58 14.24 -32.50
CA GLN A 202 -14.58 15.22 -32.88
C GLN A 202 -15.50 14.61 -33.94
N ASP A 203 -16.80 14.79 -33.78
CA ASP A 203 -17.77 14.42 -34.80
C ASP A 203 -17.84 15.48 -35.92
N GLN A 204 -18.64 15.19 -36.93
CA GLN A 204 -18.85 16.08 -38.09
C GLN A 204 -19.49 17.43 -37.75
N TYR A 205 -20.09 17.57 -36.58
CA TYR A 205 -20.74 18.79 -36.09
C TYR A 205 -19.84 19.59 -35.14
N GLY A 206 -18.62 19.12 -34.89
CA GLY A 206 -17.67 19.77 -34.02
C GLY A 206 -17.77 19.38 -32.54
N ALA A 207 -18.65 18.45 -32.17
CA ALA A 207 -18.76 17.97 -30.79
C ALA A 207 -17.69 16.91 -30.49
N TRP A 208 -17.12 16.96 -29.29
CA TRP A 208 -16.09 16.01 -28.85
C TRP A 208 -16.70 14.89 -28.03
N SER A 209 -16.25 13.67 -28.28
CA SER A 209 -16.61 12.49 -27.48
C SER A 209 -15.37 11.63 -27.20
N TYR A 210 -15.39 10.95 -26.05
CA TYR A 210 -14.33 10.05 -25.61
C TYR A 210 -14.82 8.60 -25.72
N GLY A 211 -14.06 7.75 -26.40
CA GLY A 211 -14.53 6.42 -26.75
C GLY A 211 -13.57 5.65 -27.66
N ILE A 212 -14.04 4.51 -28.16
CA ILE A 212 -13.30 3.63 -29.07
C ILE A 212 -13.68 4.02 -30.50
N TYR A 213 -12.75 4.60 -31.24
CA TYR A 213 -13.04 5.15 -32.57
C TYR A 213 -12.30 4.50 -33.73
N GLY A 214 -11.62 3.37 -33.50
CA GLY A 214 -10.91 2.63 -34.53
C GLY A 214 -9.65 3.35 -35.06
N ILE A 215 -8.51 3.03 -34.46
CA ILE A 215 -7.11 3.25 -34.89
C ILE A 215 -6.62 4.71 -35.12
N PRO A 216 -5.40 5.06 -34.62
CA PRO A 216 -4.57 4.31 -33.69
C PRO A 216 -4.95 4.59 -32.22
N PRO A 217 -4.84 3.58 -31.33
CA PRO A 217 -4.99 3.78 -29.89
C PRO A 217 -3.99 4.83 -29.39
N SER A 218 -4.32 5.51 -28.29
CA SER A 218 -3.39 6.47 -27.69
C SER A 218 -2.28 5.72 -26.96
N ILE A 219 -1.08 5.72 -27.53
CA ILE A 219 0.10 5.04 -26.97
C ILE A 219 1.03 6.06 -26.34
N TYR A 220 1.32 5.91 -25.05
CA TYR A 220 2.20 6.83 -24.34
C TYR A 220 2.87 6.21 -23.12
N LYS A 221 3.89 6.88 -22.60
CA LYS A 221 4.52 6.49 -21.34
C LYS A 221 3.70 7.02 -20.17
N ASP A 222 2.92 6.17 -19.52
CA ASP A 222 2.09 6.58 -18.39
C ASP A 222 2.91 6.69 -17.09
N ILE A 223 4.06 6.00 -17.03
CA ILE A 223 5.04 6.10 -15.95
C ILE A 223 6.44 6.25 -16.55
N VAL A 224 7.22 7.19 -16.01
CA VAL A 224 8.65 7.34 -16.30
C VAL A 224 9.44 7.49 -15.01
N ASN A 225 10.47 6.66 -14.85
CA ASN A 225 11.38 6.66 -13.71
C ASN A 225 12.77 7.08 -14.12
N TYR A 226 13.44 7.77 -13.19
CA TYR A 226 14.82 8.20 -13.34
C TYR A 226 15.58 7.76 -12.11
N TYR A 227 16.75 7.19 -12.34
CA TYR A 227 17.64 6.67 -11.32
C TYR A 227 18.97 7.42 -11.33
N ASP A 228 19.64 7.50 -10.19
CA ASP A 228 21.03 7.97 -10.12
C ASP A 228 22.03 6.83 -10.43
N SER A 229 23.32 7.14 -10.38
CA SER A 229 24.41 6.17 -10.60
C SER A 229 24.44 5.05 -9.54
N GLU A 230 23.86 5.29 -8.36
CA GLU A 230 23.68 4.29 -7.30
C GLU A 230 22.37 3.48 -7.45
N LYS A 231 21.69 3.59 -8.61
CA LYS A 231 20.46 2.85 -8.93
C LYS A 231 19.28 3.20 -8.01
N ARG A 232 19.29 4.38 -7.37
CA ARG A 232 18.19 4.87 -6.52
C ARG A 232 17.23 5.71 -7.35
N LEU A 233 15.93 5.53 -7.12
CA LEU A 233 14.89 6.33 -7.78
C LEU A 233 15.01 7.79 -7.33
N VAL A 234 15.31 8.72 -8.25
CA VAL A 234 15.44 10.17 -7.98
C VAL A 234 14.26 10.98 -8.51
N LYS A 235 13.54 10.46 -9.51
CA LYS A 235 12.33 11.09 -10.05
C LYS A 235 11.38 10.05 -10.61
N ASN A 236 10.09 10.22 -10.32
CA ASN A 236 8.99 9.49 -10.93
C ASN A 236 8.00 10.51 -11.53
N GLN A 237 7.52 10.23 -12.74
CA GLN A 237 6.55 11.03 -13.45
C GLN A 237 5.40 10.15 -13.90
N LYS A 238 4.16 10.62 -13.73
CA LYS A 238 2.96 9.94 -14.21
C LYS A 238 2.20 10.81 -15.20
N PHE A 239 1.84 10.20 -16.32
CA PHE A 239 1.12 10.84 -17.41
C PHE A 239 -0.23 10.16 -17.61
N GLY A 240 -1.22 10.92 -18.02
CA GLY A 240 -2.57 10.39 -18.24
C GLY A 240 -3.35 11.23 -19.23
N LEU A 241 -4.37 10.60 -19.80
CA LEU A 241 -5.46 11.27 -20.51
C LEU A 241 -6.58 11.53 -19.51
N PHE A 242 -7.22 12.69 -19.61
CA PHE A 242 -8.33 13.05 -18.75
C PHE A 242 -9.62 12.96 -19.54
N GLU A 243 -10.47 12.01 -19.16
CA GLU A 243 -11.78 11.75 -19.80
C GLU A 243 -12.74 12.95 -19.73
N ASN A 244 -12.49 13.88 -18.81
CA ASN A 244 -13.31 15.06 -18.59
C ASN A 244 -12.65 16.38 -19.04
N ASP A 245 -11.49 16.33 -19.70
CA ASP A 245 -10.79 17.53 -20.14
C ASP A 245 -10.53 17.49 -21.65
N THR A 246 -11.46 18.08 -22.39
CA THR A 246 -11.40 18.22 -23.86
C THR A 246 -10.21 19.06 -24.35
N LYS A 247 -9.53 19.80 -23.46
CA LYS A 247 -8.29 20.53 -23.78
C LYS A 247 -7.07 19.61 -23.74
N ASN A 248 -7.15 18.49 -23.02
CA ASN A 248 -6.05 17.55 -22.83
C ASN A 248 -6.18 16.33 -23.73
N LYS A 249 -6.08 16.60 -25.04
CA LYS A 249 -6.13 15.58 -26.12
C LYS A 249 -4.88 14.70 -26.17
N PHE A 250 -3.82 15.13 -25.48
CA PHE A 250 -2.56 14.42 -25.36
C PHE A 250 -2.27 14.09 -23.89
N PRO A 251 -1.53 13.00 -23.62
CA PRO A 251 -1.18 12.62 -22.26
C PRO A 251 -0.36 13.70 -21.58
N ASN A 252 -0.83 14.15 -20.41
CA ASN A 252 -0.20 15.22 -19.65
C ASN A 252 0.37 14.71 -18.32
N LEU A 253 1.46 15.35 -17.87
CA LEU A 253 2.05 15.10 -16.56
C LEU A 253 1.08 15.55 -15.47
N TYR A 254 0.51 14.60 -14.73
CA TYR A 254 -0.42 14.91 -13.64
C TYR A 254 0.19 14.78 -12.25
N GLU A 255 1.25 13.99 -12.12
CA GLU A 255 1.96 13.77 -10.87
C GLU A 255 3.47 13.65 -11.14
N GLN A 256 4.26 14.37 -10.35
CA GLN A 256 5.70 14.22 -10.32
C GLN A 256 6.19 14.10 -8.88
N THR A 257 6.99 13.08 -8.62
CA THR A 257 7.65 12.87 -7.33
C THR A 257 9.16 12.94 -7.52
N LYS A 258 9.85 13.75 -6.71
CA LYS A 258 11.32 13.82 -6.64
C LYS A 258 11.81 13.29 -5.30
N TYR A 259 12.92 12.57 -5.35
CA TYR A 259 13.55 11.96 -4.19
C TYR A 259 14.96 12.50 -4.06
N TYR A 260 15.32 12.95 -2.85
CA TYR A 260 16.61 13.55 -2.57
C TYR A 260 17.36 12.70 -1.57
N TYR A 261 18.59 12.35 -1.89
CA TYR A 261 19.44 11.51 -1.06
C TYR A 261 20.68 12.28 -0.58
N GLN A 262 21.17 11.92 0.61
CA GLN A 262 22.43 12.39 1.14
C GLN A 262 23.10 11.24 1.88
N LYS A 263 24.37 10.94 1.55
CA LYS A 263 25.14 9.83 2.13
C LYS A 263 24.36 8.50 2.14
N GLY A 264 23.73 8.13 1.03
CA GLY A 264 22.94 6.88 0.94
C GLY A 264 21.48 7.00 1.36
N ASN A 265 21.13 7.96 2.23
CA ASN A 265 19.83 8.04 2.89
C ASN A 265 18.86 8.99 2.18
N LEU A 266 17.56 8.63 2.14
CA LEU A 266 16.50 9.47 1.57
C LEU A 266 16.16 10.60 2.55
N ILE A 267 16.55 11.84 2.25
CA ILE A 267 16.36 12.98 3.17
C ILE A 267 15.10 13.80 2.86
N ARG A 268 14.57 13.72 1.64
CA ARG A 268 13.38 14.48 1.24
C ARG A 268 12.63 13.84 0.09
N VAL A 269 11.30 13.90 0.15
CA VAL A 269 10.39 13.60 -0.95
C VAL A 269 9.59 14.85 -1.28
N GLU A 270 9.56 15.23 -2.55
CA GLU A 270 8.73 16.33 -3.05
C GLU A 270 7.74 15.79 -4.07
N LYS A 271 6.44 15.96 -3.80
CA LYS A 271 5.39 15.56 -4.73
C LYS A 271 4.64 16.79 -5.24
N LYS A 272 4.49 16.90 -6.55
CA LYS A 272 3.77 17.98 -7.24
C LYS A 272 2.65 17.38 -8.09
N TYR A 273 1.46 17.90 -7.92
CA TYR A 273 0.29 17.57 -8.75
C TYR A 273 0.06 18.65 -9.81
N ASN A 274 -0.66 18.32 -10.89
CA ASN A 274 -1.07 19.29 -11.90
C ASN A 274 -1.95 20.42 -11.34
N SER A 275 -2.72 20.16 -10.29
CA SER A 275 -3.51 21.16 -9.55
C SER A 275 -2.65 22.25 -8.87
N GLY A 276 -1.33 22.11 -8.89
CA GLY A 276 -0.40 23.01 -8.22
C GLY A 276 -0.12 22.64 -6.76
N VAL A 277 -0.90 21.71 -6.18
CA VAL A 277 -0.67 21.19 -4.82
C VAL A 277 0.72 20.57 -4.73
N LYS A 278 1.43 20.92 -3.66
CA LYS A 278 2.76 20.39 -3.35
C LYS A 278 2.74 19.74 -1.98
N TYR A 279 3.45 18.62 -1.88
CA TYR A 279 3.60 17.86 -0.65
C TYR A 279 5.08 17.59 -0.40
N TYR A 280 5.50 17.73 0.85
CA TYR A 280 6.89 17.59 1.29
C TYR A 280 6.95 16.64 2.47
N GLU A 281 7.84 15.66 2.39
CA GLU A 281 8.30 14.83 3.51
C GLU A 281 9.81 14.97 3.65
N HIS A 282 10.27 15.02 4.89
CA HIS A 282 11.67 15.16 5.22
C HIS A 282 12.07 14.17 6.31
N PHE A 283 13.31 13.68 6.21
CA PHE A 283 13.87 12.68 7.10
C PHE A 283 15.26 13.13 7.56
N SER A 284 15.52 12.98 8.86
CA SER A 284 16.87 13.04 9.44
C SER A 284 17.20 11.69 10.05
N TYR A 285 18.49 11.37 10.09
CA TYR A 285 18.97 10.06 10.50
C TYR A 285 19.97 10.21 11.64
N ASP A 286 20.04 9.20 12.50
CA ASP A 286 21.10 9.06 13.50
C ASP A 286 22.40 8.50 12.89
N GLU A 287 23.39 8.26 13.75
CA GLU A 287 24.70 7.70 13.37
C GLU A 287 24.60 6.26 12.86
N GLN A 288 23.56 5.53 13.25
CA GLN A 288 23.25 4.17 12.81
C GLN A 288 22.41 4.14 11.53
N HIS A 289 22.18 5.30 10.89
CA HIS A 289 21.36 5.45 9.69
C HIS A 289 19.89 5.05 9.86
N GLN A 290 19.37 5.14 11.09
CA GLN A 290 17.94 5.00 11.39
C GLN A 290 17.29 6.38 11.41
N VAL A 291 15.99 6.48 11.06
CA VAL A 291 15.30 7.78 11.04
C VAL A 291 15.08 8.27 12.47
N SER A 292 15.73 9.39 12.80
CA SER A 292 15.62 10.06 14.10
C SER A 292 14.60 11.19 14.07
N ILE A 293 14.33 11.80 12.92
CA ILE A 293 13.32 12.86 12.77
C ILE A 293 12.57 12.68 11.45
N HIS A 294 11.25 12.80 11.50
CA HIS A 294 10.39 12.89 10.33
C HIS A 294 9.48 14.13 10.45
N TYR A 295 9.35 14.91 9.38
CA TYR A 295 8.40 16.02 9.36
C TYR A 295 7.76 16.24 7.99
N CYS A 296 6.54 16.78 8.02
CA CYS A 296 5.68 17.10 6.87
C CYS A 296 4.72 18.24 7.26
N CYS A 297 3.99 18.92 6.40
CA CYS A 297 3.82 18.83 4.95
C CYS A 297 4.35 20.10 4.26
N SER A 298 5.40 20.70 4.81
CA SER A 298 5.97 21.98 4.38
C SER A 298 7.44 21.84 4.02
N LYS A 299 7.94 22.81 3.24
CA LYS A 299 9.35 22.85 2.82
C LYS A 299 10.31 23.10 3.99
N SER A 300 9.84 23.75 5.05
CA SER A 300 10.64 24.07 6.24
C SER A 300 10.08 23.40 7.48
N LYS A 301 10.98 22.93 8.35
CA LYS A 301 10.63 22.25 9.61
C LYS A 301 9.72 23.11 10.49
N ASN A 302 10.03 24.39 10.67
CA ASN A 302 9.25 25.31 11.51
C ASN A 302 7.83 25.60 11.01
N LYS A 303 7.53 25.37 9.72
CA LYS A 303 6.19 25.53 9.14
C LYS A 303 5.50 24.19 8.91
N SER A 304 6.11 23.10 9.38
CA SER A 304 5.57 21.76 9.23
C SER A 304 4.45 21.58 10.25
N SER A 305 3.30 21.12 9.78
CA SER A 305 2.15 20.81 10.64
C SER A 305 2.46 19.67 11.60
N ARG A 306 3.49 18.86 11.30
CA ARG A 306 3.88 17.74 12.13
C ARG A 306 5.39 17.49 12.10
N ILE A 307 5.96 17.28 13.29
CA ILE A 307 7.35 16.89 13.49
C ILE A 307 7.37 15.74 14.52
N GLY A 308 7.87 14.57 14.12
CA GLY A 308 8.14 13.45 15.02
C GLY A 308 9.64 13.27 15.20
N SER A 309 10.09 13.16 16.44
CA SER A 309 11.47 12.79 16.78
C SER A 309 11.46 11.42 17.48
N TYR A 310 12.19 10.45 16.95
CA TYR A 310 12.15 9.06 17.35
C TYR A 310 13.39 8.68 18.16
N LYS A 311 13.21 7.82 19.15
CA LYS A 311 14.29 7.06 19.78
C LYS A 311 14.08 5.58 19.49
N LEU A 312 15.13 4.93 19.00
CA LEU A 312 15.12 3.52 18.69
C LEU A 312 16.01 2.73 19.65
N GLN A 313 15.65 1.48 19.86
CA GLN A 313 16.46 0.47 20.54
C GLN A 313 16.25 -0.87 19.83
N ASN A 314 17.33 -1.51 19.38
CA ASN A 314 17.28 -2.79 18.66
C ASN A 314 16.27 -2.76 17.49
N ASP A 315 16.36 -1.74 16.63
CA ASP A 315 15.48 -1.49 15.48
C ASP A 315 13.98 -1.27 15.80
N LYS A 316 13.63 -1.08 17.07
CA LYS A 316 12.27 -0.81 17.53
C LYS A 316 12.16 0.64 17.99
N ILE A 317 11.06 1.30 17.63
CA ILE A 317 10.75 2.63 18.18
C ILE A 317 10.31 2.42 19.62
N ILE A 318 11.06 2.97 20.58
CA ILE A 318 10.71 2.94 22.01
C ILE A 318 10.10 4.28 22.46
N HIS A 319 10.34 5.35 21.71
CA HIS A 319 9.85 6.68 22.03
C HIS A 319 9.64 7.56 20.81
N LEU A 320 8.61 8.42 20.87
CA LEU A 320 8.27 9.44 19.88
C LEU A 320 7.91 10.74 20.61
N ASN A 321 8.67 11.80 20.36
CA ASN A 321 8.28 13.17 20.66
C ASN A 321 7.55 13.75 19.45
N LEU A 322 6.24 13.98 19.56
CA LEU A 322 5.40 14.47 18.48
C LEU A 322 4.97 15.91 18.72
N LEU A 323 5.27 16.80 17.78
CA LEU A 323 4.65 18.13 17.66
C LEU A 323 3.62 18.07 16.53
N ALA A 324 2.34 18.31 16.84
CA ALA A 324 1.23 18.34 15.89
C ALA A 324 0.47 19.67 16.04
N GLY A 325 0.72 20.61 15.13
CA GLY A 325 0.34 22.01 15.33
C GLY A 325 1.05 22.59 16.55
N GLU A 326 0.29 23.08 17.52
CA GLU A 326 0.80 23.61 18.80
C GLU A 326 0.91 22.54 19.89
N ASN A 327 0.28 21.38 19.70
CA ASN A 327 0.23 20.32 20.69
C ASN A 327 1.51 19.47 20.67
N LYS A 328 1.98 19.13 21.87
CA LYS A 328 3.14 18.26 22.08
C LYS A 328 2.72 16.98 22.78
N TYR A 329 3.20 15.85 22.29
CA TYR A 329 2.93 14.54 22.87
C TYR A 329 4.24 13.79 23.09
N ASP A 330 4.38 13.22 24.29
CA ASP A 330 5.43 12.30 24.67
C ASP A 330 4.88 10.88 24.57
N ILE A 331 5.37 10.07 23.63
CA ILE A 331 4.79 8.77 23.33
C ILE A 331 5.83 7.68 23.55
N SER A 332 5.54 6.69 24.38
CA SER A 332 6.42 5.54 24.61
C SER A 332 5.79 4.24 24.10
N PHE A 333 6.65 3.29 23.74
CA PHE A 333 6.28 1.95 23.28
C PHE A 333 7.04 0.88 24.04
N ASP A 334 6.29 0.01 24.72
CA ASP A 334 6.84 -1.13 25.47
C ASP A 334 6.47 -2.43 24.79
N TYR A 335 7.43 -3.34 24.62
CA TYR A 335 7.29 -4.56 23.84
C TYR A 335 7.49 -5.80 24.70
N VAL A 336 6.61 -6.80 24.52
CA VAL A 336 6.75 -8.15 25.08
C VAL A 336 6.91 -9.14 23.94
N PHE A 337 7.76 -10.16 24.11
CA PHE A 337 8.08 -11.15 23.10
C PHE A 337 7.79 -12.57 23.58
N ASP A 338 7.53 -13.48 22.63
CA ASP A 338 7.52 -14.93 22.88
C ASP A 338 8.92 -15.56 22.75
N ASP A 339 8.99 -16.88 22.92
CA ASP A 339 10.21 -17.68 22.81
C ASP A 339 10.82 -17.70 21.40
N LYS A 340 10.03 -17.36 20.37
CA LYS A 340 10.48 -17.22 18.97
C LYS A 340 10.88 -15.79 18.63
N ASN A 341 10.96 -14.89 19.62
CA ASN A 341 11.30 -13.48 19.46
C ASN A 341 10.31 -12.70 18.57
N ASN A 342 9.06 -13.18 18.48
CA ASN A 342 7.96 -12.40 17.95
C ASN A 342 7.38 -11.53 19.06
N TRP A 343 7.12 -10.25 18.79
CA TRP A 343 6.39 -9.45 19.76
C TRP A 343 4.96 -10.01 19.90
N THR A 344 4.47 -10.14 21.13
CA THR A 344 3.12 -10.58 21.48
C THR A 344 2.29 -9.45 22.05
N GLU A 345 2.93 -8.39 22.54
CA GLU A 345 2.28 -7.19 23.04
C GLU A 345 3.12 -5.96 22.74
N ILE A 346 2.48 -4.88 22.30
CA ILE A 346 3.04 -3.53 22.26
C ILE A 346 2.09 -2.60 23.01
N THR A 347 2.52 -2.06 24.14
CA THR A 347 1.78 -1.04 24.87
C THR A 347 2.22 0.34 24.40
N LYS A 348 1.26 1.20 24.08
CA LYS A 348 1.48 2.60 23.68
C LYS A 348 0.95 3.52 24.76
N ALA A 349 1.85 4.29 25.35
CA ALA A 349 1.50 5.33 26.31
C ALA A 349 1.67 6.73 25.69
N VAL A 350 0.79 7.65 26.06
CA VAL A 350 0.81 9.05 25.63
C VAL A 350 0.81 9.92 26.88
N ASN A 351 1.81 10.79 26.98
CA ASN A 351 2.06 11.65 28.14
C ASN A 351 2.07 10.85 29.46
N GLY A 352 2.70 9.68 29.44
CA GLY A 352 2.81 8.78 30.59
C GLY A 352 1.60 7.89 30.88
N ILE A 353 0.50 8.02 30.13
CA ILE A 353 -0.71 7.22 30.33
C ILE A 353 -0.79 6.12 29.27
N ALA A 354 -0.84 4.85 29.67
CA ALA A 354 -1.05 3.73 28.76
C ALA A 354 -2.48 3.78 28.19
N LEU A 355 -2.62 4.08 26.90
CA LEU A 355 -3.93 4.23 26.25
C LEU A 355 -4.30 3.01 25.40
N TYR A 356 -3.31 2.36 24.78
CA TYR A 356 -3.55 1.31 23.80
C TYR A 356 -2.60 0.13 23.98
N LYS A 357 -3.09 -1.06 23.65
CA LYS A 357 -2.30 -2.29 23.61
C LYS A 357 -2.56 -3.02 22.31
N TRP A 358 -1.51 -3.22 21.51
CA TRP A 358 -1.56 -4.07 20.32
C TRP A 358 -1.11 -5.47 20.71
N VAL A 359 -2.07 -6.41 20.74
CA VAL A 359 -1.81 -7.79 21.14
C VAL A 359 -1.76 -8.70 19.92
N ARG A 360 -0.92 -9.73 20.03
CA ARG A 360 -0.74 -10.78 19.06
C ARG A 360 -0.70 -12.14 19.77
N LYS A 361 -1.59 -13.05 19.35
CA LYS A 361 -1.54 -14.47 19.72
C LYS A 361 -1.06 -15.27 18.52
N ILE A 362 -0.05 -16.11 18.71
CA ILE A 362 0.57 -16.92 17.67
C ILE A 362 0.50 -18.38 18.08
N GLU A 363 0.03 -19.22 17.18
CA GLU A 363 0.16 -20.67 17.30
C GLU A 363 1.14 -21.14 16.24
N TYR A 364 2.04 -22.05 16.60
CA TYR A 364 3.04 -22.62 15.70
C TYR A 364 2.65 -24.05 15.30
N TYR A 365 3.14 -24.49 14.14
CA TYR A 365 3.25 -25.90 13.86
C TYR A 365 4.36 -26.51 14.74
N GLU A 366 4.14 -27.76 15.16
CA GLU A 366 5.15 -28.58 15.83
C GLU A 366 6.35 -28.87 14.91
#